data_AF-A0A0S7F117-F1
#
_entry.id   AF-A0A0S7F117-F1
#
_cell.length_a   1.000
_cell.length_b   1.000
_cell.length_c   1.000
_cell.angle_alpha   90.00
_cell.angle_beta   90.00
_cell.angle_gamma   90.00
#
_symmetry.space_group_name_H-M   'P 1'
#
loop_
_entity.id
_entity.type
_entity.pdbx_description
1 polymer ?
#
loop_
_entity_poly.entity_id
_entity_poly.type
_entity_poly.pdbx_seq_one_letter_code
_entity_poly.pdbx_strand_id
1 'polypeptide(L)'
;MPGRNQGCVAMTTGSTAGLWDVLPCTNREKYICKYQAEGTALTPAPTTAPSDLCADGWTKISSRYFCFKVFPGSLETKSWFEARDYCRAIGGDLLSFHSAAELNLNKQSSRSPNYSRYLTLWIGLSASDQGTGFEWSDGSPVNFQHWRDGEPNNKNNVESC
;
A
#
# COMPACT_ATOMS: atom_id res chain seq x y z
N MET A 1 13.95 -17.54 0.98
CA MET A 1 12.50 -17.69 1.23
C MET A 1 11.92 -18.48 0.08
N PRO A 2 11.17 -19.55 0.32
CA PRO A 2 10.51 -20.25 -0.76
C PRO A 2 9.53 -19.25 -1.39
N GLY A 3 9.54 -19.13 -2.72
CA GLY A 3 8.70 -18.19 -3.43
C GLY A 3 7.20 -18.53 -3.32
N ARG A 4 6.46 -18.44 -4.42
CA ARG A 4 5.02 -18.74 -4.45
C ARG A 4 4.68 -20.21 -4.65
N ASN A 5 5.63 -21.12 -4.44
CA ASN A 5 5.40 -22.54 -4.67
C ASN A 5 4.47 -23.08 -3.57
N GLN A 6 3.36 -23.70 -3.99
CA GLN A 6 2.46 -24.38 -3.06
C GLN A 6 3.08 -25.69 -2.59
N GLY A 7 2.98 -25.96 -1.28
CA GLY A 7 3.47 -27.17 -0.66
C GLY A 7 3.55 -27.03 0.85
N CYS A 8 4.14 -28.03 1.51
CA CYS A 8 4.38 -28.01 2.95
C CYS A 8 5.84 -27.61 3.21
N VAL A 9 6.08 -26.84 4.27
CA VAL A 9 7.41 -26.32 4.58
C VAL A 9 8.14 -27.24 5.55
N ALA A 10 9.37 -27.61 5.23
CA ALA A 10 10.27 -28.35 6.11
C ALA A 10 11.55 -27.54 6.38
N MET A 11 12.14 -27.73 7.56
CA MET A 11 13.43 -27.11 7.90
C MET A 11 14.57 -28.05 7.48
N THR A 12 15.53 -27.54 6.72
CA THR A 12 16.69 -28.32 6.27
C THR A 12 17.68 -28.58 7.41
N THR A 13 18.47 -29.64 7.28
CA THR A 13 19.52 -30.05 8.23
C THR A 13 20.88 -30.16 7.54
N GLY A 14 21.98 -30.23 8.30
CA GLY A 14 23.33 -30.34 7.73
C GLY A 14 23.95 -28.96 7.43
N SER A 15 24.58 -28.80 6.26
CA SER A 15 25.26 -27.55 5.88
C SER A 15 24.30 -26.38 5.64
N THR A 16 23.02 -26.65 5.42
CA THR A 16 21.95 -25.66 5.26
C THR A 16 20.99 -25.64 6.45
N ALA A 17 21.42 -26.10 7.63
CA ALA A 17 20.56 -26.19 8.80
C ALA A 17 19.83 -24.87 9.11
N GLY A 18 18.51 -24.95 9.30
CA GLY A 18 17.67 -23.80 9.65
C GLY A 18 17.03 -23.07 8.46
N LEU A 19 17.41 -23.37 7.22
CA LEU A 19 16.70 -22.86 6.04
C LEU A 19 15.38 -23.62 5.82
N TRP A 20 14.43 -22.96 5.15
CA TRP A 20 13.14 -23.54 4.82
C TRP A 20 13.13 -24.05 3.38
N ASP A 21 12.57 -25.24 3.20
CA ASP A 21 12.34 -25.88 1.90
C ASP A 21 10.84 -26.19 1.71
N VAL A 22 10.38 -26.25 0.46
CA VAL A 22 8.99 -26.58 0.11
C VAL A 22 8.94 -27.96 -0.51
N LEU A 23 8.27 -28.87 0.18
CA LEU A 23 8.18 -30.28 -0.19
C LEU A 23 6.72 -30.68 -0.44
N PRO A 24 6.46 -31.77 -1.18
CA PRO A 24 5.14 -32.37 -1.28
C PRO A 24 4.60 -32.72 0.12
N CYS A 25 3.38 -32.31 0.43
CA CYS A 25 2.74 -32.58 1.72
C CYS A 25 2.52 -34.07 2.02
N THR A 26 2.67 -34.95 1.03
CA THR A 26 2.61 -36.40 1.17
C THR A 26 3.91 -37.00 1.71
N ASN A 27 4.99 -36.22 1.78
CA ASN A 27 6.27 -36.69 2.31
C ASN A 27 6.16 -36.98 3.82
N ARG A 28 6.86 -38.01 4.26
CA ARG A 28 6.98 -38.36 5.69
C ARG A 28 8.26 -37.73 6.23
N GLU A 29 8.12 -36.55 6.85
CA GLU A 29 9.22 -35.82 7.47
C GLU A 29 9.21 -35.93 8.99
N LYS A 30 10.36 -35.65 9.62
CA LYS A 30 10.45 -35.46 11.07
C LYS A 30 9.81 -34.11 11.44
N TYR A 31 9.25 -34.02 12.65
CA TYR A 31 8.54 -32.83 13.11
C TYR A 31 9.00 -32.39 14.51
N ILE A 32 8.83 -31.10 14.79
CA ILE A 32 9.08 -30.48 16.10
C ILE A 32 7.79 -29.77 16.51
N CYS A 33 7.29 -30.09 17.70
CA CYS A 33 6.11 -29.43 18.26
C CYS A 33 6.53 -28.22 19.09
N LYS A 34 5.68 -27.18 19.12
CA LYS A 34 5.79 -26.06 20.07
C LYS A 34 4.65 -26.15 21.09
N TYR A 35 4.95 -25.84 22.35
CA TYR A 35 3.96 -25.66 23.42
C TYR A 35 4.10 -24.24 23.97
N GLN A 36 2.98 -23.60 24.33
CA GLN A 36 3.01 -22.23 24.85
C GLN A 36 3.44 -22.22 26.31
N ALA A 37 4.47 -21.43 26.63
CA ALA A 37 4.82 -21.14 28.01
C ALA A 37 3.74 -20.27 28.67
N GLU A 38 3.47 -20.52 29.95
CA GLU A 38 2.50 -19.73 30.73
C GLU A 38 2.84 -18.24 30.72
N GLY A 39 1.82 -17.38 30.57
CA GLY A 39 1.96 -15.92 30.58
C GLY A 39 2.38 -15.27 29.26
N THR A 40 2.53 -16.03 28.17
CA THR A 40 2.91 -15.48 26.86
C THR A 40 1.70 -15.11 25.99
N ALA A 41 1.72 -13.91 25.40
CA ALA A 41 0.73 -13.48 24.42
C ALA A 41 0.96 -14.15 23.05
N LEU A 42 -0.11 -14.43 22.31
CA LEU A 42 -0.02 -14.96 20.95
C LEU A 42 0.64 -13.93 20.03
N THR A 43 1.60 -14.38 19.23
CA THR A 43 2.13 -13.58 18.12
C THR A 43 1.00 -13.38 17.10
N PRO A 44 0.75 -12.14 16.60
CA PRO A 44 -0.25 -11.93 15.56
C PRO A 44 0.04 -12.80 14.34
N ALA A 45 -1.02 -13.29 13.70
CA ALA A 45 -0.90 -14.10 12.50
C ALA A 45 -0.07 -13.34 11.44
N PRO A 46 0.84 -14.00 10.72
CA PRO A 46 1.60 -13.36 9.66
C PRO A 46 0.64 -12.78 8.62
N THR A 47 0.90 -11.54 8.22
CA THR A 47 0.13 -10.85 7.19
C THR A 47 0.07 -11.73 5.95
N THR A 48 -1.14 -12.04 5.48
CA THR A 48 -1.38 -12.84 4.28
C THR A 48 -0.58 -12.25 3.12
N ALA A 49 0.10 -13.12 2.34
CA ALA A 49 0.89 -12.66 1.19
C ALA A 49 0.00 -11.80 0.28
N PRO A 50 0.42 -10.56 -0.06
CA PRO A 50 -0.42 -9.67 -0.85
C PRO A 50 -0.71 -10.30 -2.21
N SER A 51 -1.99 -10.33 -2.60
CA SER A 51 -2.41 -10.82 -3.90
C SER A 51 -1.90 -9.89 -4.99
N ASP A 52 -1.36 -10.46 -6.07
CA ASP A 52 -0.87 -9.69 -7.21
C ASP A 52 -1.97 -9.15 -8.13
N LEU A 53 -3.21 -9.51 -7.84
CA LEU A 53 -4.40 -9.18 -8.61
C LEU A 53 -5.16 -8.04 -7.92
N CYS A 54 -5.47 -7.01 -8.69
CA CYS A 54 -6.34 -5.93 -8.27
C CYS A 54 -7.81 -6.31 -8.53
N ALA A 55 -8.72 -5.88 -7.66
CA ALA A 55 -10.15 -6.02 -7.90
C ALA A 55 -10.58 -5.26 -9.17
N ASP A 56 -11.74 -5.61 -9.72
CA ASP A 56 -12.25 -5.01 -10.95
C ASP A 56 -12.34 -3.47 -10.85
N GLY A 57 -11.81 -2.80 -11.88
CA GLY A 57 -11.74 -1.34 -11.95
C GLY A 57 -10.63 -0.70 -11.13
N TRP A 58 -9.76 -1.47 -10.48
CA TRP A 58 -8.52 -1.01 -9.87
C TRP A 58 -7.31 -1.31 -10.75
N THR A 59 -6.30 -0.45 -10.70
CA THR A 59 -5.08 -0.55 -11.50
C THR A 59 -3.89 -0.84 -10.60
N LYS A 60 -3.00 -1.75 -11.00
CA LYS A 60 -1.82 -2.11 -10.21
C LYS A 60 -0.77 -1.01 -10.24
N ILE A 61 -0.18 -0.69 -9.09
CA ILE A 61 1.04 0.10 -9.00
C ILE A 61 2.22 -0.80 -9.31
N SER A 62 3.00 -0.49 -10.35
CA SER A 62 4.08 -1.41 -10.80
C SER A 62 5.24 -1.54 -9.81
N SER A 63 5.45 -0.55 -8.94
CA SER A 63 6.54 -0.53 -7.96
C SER A 63 6.23 -1.24 -6.64
N ARG A 64 4.95 -1.49 -6.32
CA ARG A 64 4.52 -2.03 -5.01
C ARG A 64 3.28 -2.92 -5.12
N TYR A 65 3.00 -3.71 -4.09
CA TYR A 65 1.81 -4.57 -4.03
C TYR A 65 0.54 -3.79 -3.65
N PHE A 66 0.28 -2.67 -4.33
CA PHE A 66 -0.90 -1.84 -4.13
C PHE A 66 -1.64 -1.61 -5.44
N CYS A 67 -2.93 -1.34 -5.30
CA CYS A 67 -3.82 -1.02 -6.40
C CYS A 67 -4.39 0.38 -6.18
N PHE A 68 -4.59 1.14 -7.25
CA PHE A 68 -5.15 2.48 -7.22
C PHE A 68 -6.32 2.60 -8.18
N LYS A 69 -7.22 3.53 -7.90
CA LYS A 69 -8.36 3.86 -8.76
C LYS A 69 -8.51 5.37 -8.81
N VAL A 70 -8.57 5.92 -10.02
CA VAL A 70 -8.77 7.34 -10.24
C VAL A 70 -10.23 7.59 -10.56
N PHE A 71 -10.79 8.64 -9.98
CA PHE A 71 -12.15 9.10 -10.25
C PHE A 71 -12.08 10.44 -11.00
N PRO A 72 -11.86 10.42 -12.33
CA PRO A 72 -11.79 11.63 -13.13
C PRO A 72 -13.21 12.20 -13.26
N GLY A 73 -13.51 13.23 -12.47
CA GLY A 73 -14.61 14.16 -12.67
C GLY A 73 -15.95 13.56 -13.07
N SER A 74 -16.68 12.96 -12.13
CA SER A 74 -18.12 12.76 -12.25
C SER A 74 -18.85 13.76 -11.34
N LEU A 75 -19.23 14.91 -11.92
CA LEU A 75 -20.26 15.88 -11.50
C LEU A 75 -20.24 16.49 -10.08
N GLU A 76 -19.45 16.00 -9.13
CA GLU A 76 -19.32 16.56 -7.78
C GLU A 76 -17.86 16.53 -7.34
N THR A 77 -17.19 17.67 -7.44
CA THR A 77 -15.91 17.90 -6.77
C THR A 77 -16.10 17.72 -5.28
N LYS A 78 -15.24 16.91 -4.64
CA LYS A 78 -15.26 16.65 -3.20
C LYS A 78 -14.16 17.44 -2.50
N SER A 79 -14.39 17.85 -1.26
CA SER A 79 -13.32 18.28 -0.35
C SER A 79 -12.36 17.11 -0.06
N TRP A 80 -11.19 17.40 0.53
CA TRP A 80 -10.22 16.36 0.88
C TRP A 80 -10.83 15.31 1.83
N PHE A 81 -11.55 15.77 2.86
CA PHE A 81 -12.23 14.89 3.82
C PHE A 81 -13.29 14.01 3.15
N GLU A 82 -14.15 14.58 2.31
CA GLU A 82 -15.17 13.82 1.57
C GLU A 82 -14.55 12.81 0.59
N ALA A 83 -13.42 13.17 -0.03
CA ALA A 83 -12.68 12.27 -0.91
C ALA A 83 -12.07 11.10 -0.13
N ARG A 84 -11.50 11.36 1.05
CA ARG A 84 -10.97 10.33 1.95
C ARG A 84 -12.07 9.38 2.44
N ASP A 85 -13.20 9.93 2.88
CA ASP A 85 -14.34 9.14 3.35
C ASP A 85 -14.87 8.24 2.23
N TYR A 86 -14.95 8.75 1.01
CA TYR A 86 -15.33 7.96 -0.15
C TYR A 86 -14.32 6.84 -0.45
N CYS A 87 -13.01 7.15 -0.45
CA CYS A 87 -11.95 6.15 -0.64
C CYS A 87 -12.01 5.03 0.41
N ARG A 88 -12.31 5.38 1.67
CA ARG A 88 -12.51 4.41 2.76
C ARG A 88 -13.76 3.56 2.56
N ALA A 89 -14.85 4.16 2.12
CA ALA A 89 -16.10 3.45 1.85
C ALA A 89 -15.96 2.37 0.77
N ILE A 90 -15.03 2.53 -0.18
CA ILE A 90 -14.76 1.55 -1.24
C ILE A 90 -13.61 0.57 -0.91
N GLY A 91 -13.11 0.58 0.34
CA GLY A 91 -12.09 -0.36 0.82
C GLY A 91 -10.63 0.07 0.57
N GLY A 92 -10.38 1.37 0.33
CA GLY A 92 -9.04 1.94 0.22
C GLY A 92 -8.83 3.14 1.16
N ASP A 93 -7.88 4.00 0.82
CA ASP A 93 -7.70 5.35 1.40
C ASP A 93 -7.18 6.26 0.26
N LEU A 94 -6.98 7.55 0.50
CA LEU A 94 -6.33 8.43 -0.47
C LEU A 94 -4.91 7.96 -0.76
N LEU A 95 -4.48 8.15 -2.01
CA LEU A 95 -3.22 7.59 -2.52
C LEU A 95 -2.00 8.25 -1.87
N SER A 96 -1.06 7.41 -1.40
CA SER A 96 0.28 7.79 -0.93
C SER A 96 1.36 7.48 -1.97
N PHE A 97 2.34 8.38 -2.09
CA PHE A 97 3.47 8.25 -3.02
C PHE A 97 4.79 8.07 -2.28
N HIS A 98 5.55 7.05 -2.66
CA HIS A 98 6.82 6.71 -1.99
C HIS A 98 8.01 6.61 -2.93
N SER A 99 7.84 6.93 -4.22
CA SER A 99 8.92 7.00 -5.19
C SER A 99 8.55 7.79 -6.43
N ALA A 100 9.56 8.32 -7.14
CA ALA A 100 9.35 8.97 -8.43
C ALA A 100 8.78 8.02 -9.51
N ALA A 101 9.01 6.71 -9.38
CA ALA A 101 8.45 5.71 -10.28
C ALA A 101 6.91 5.70 -10.24
N GLU A 102 6.32 5.96 -9.07
CA GLU A 102 4.88 6.02 -8.84
C GLU A 102 4.24 7.28 -9.43
N LEU A 103 5.00 8.34 -9.68
CA LEU A 103 4.44 9.53 -10.35
C LEU A 103 4.00 9.25 -11.78
N ASN A 104 4.51 8.18 -12.42
CA ASN A 104 4.09 7.76 -13.74
C ASN A 104 2.68 7.12 -13.77
N LEU A 105 2.05 6.86 -12.63
CA LEU A 105 0.65 6.40 -12.56
C LEU A 105 -0.32 7.41 -13.22
N ASN A 106 0.04 8.70 -13.20
CA ASN A 106 -0.67 9.76 -13.93
C ASN A 106 -0.67 9.54 -15.46
N LYS A 107 0.37 8.89 -16.02
CA LYS A 107 0.48 8.62 -17.46
C LYS A 107 -0.28 7.37 -17.91
N GLN A 108 -0.48 6.40 -17.02
CA GLN A 108 -1.32 5.23 -17.31
C GLN A 108 -2.80 5.61 -17.25
N SER A 109 -3.18 6.44 -16.28
CA SER A 109 -4.54 6.98 -16.15
C SER A 109 -4.91 7.93 -17.30
N SER A 110 -3.92 8.62 -17.90
CA SER A 110 -4.13 9.49 -19.07
C SER A 110 -4.47 8.76 -20.37
N ARG A 111 -4.52 7.43 -20.38
CA ARG A 111 -5.08 6.64 -21.49
C ARG A 111 -6.59 6.42 -21.36
N SER A 112 -7.19 6.77 -20.22
CA SER A 112 -8.64 6.79 -20.07
C SER A 112 -9.20 7.98 -20.85
N PRO A 113 -10.22 7.79 -21.71
CA PRO A 113 -10.78 8.86 -22.54
C PRO A 113 -11.38 10.04 -21.73
N ASN A 114 -11.60 9.85 -20.43
CA ASN A 114 -12.10 10.87 -19.50
C ASN A 114 -10.99 11.60 -18.71
N TYR A 115 -9.71 11.26 -18.95
CA TYR A 115 -8.60 11.87 -18.24
C TYR A 115 -8.12 13.12 -18.97
N SER A 116 -8.66 14.28 -18.58
CA SER A 116 -8.11 15.56 -19.03
C SER A 116 -6.71 15.75 -18.46
N ARG A 117 -5.78 16.22 -19.30
CA ARG A 117 -4.37 16.50 -19.00
C ARG A 117 -4.17 17.55 -17.88
N TYR A 118 -5.26 18.12 -17.36
CA TYR A 118 -5.30 19.24 -16.41
C TYR A 118 -6.10 18.94 -15.13
N LEU A 119 -6.39 17.67 -14.80
CA LEU A 119 -7.13 17.33 -13.58
C LEU A 119 -6.22 17.44 -12.33
N THR A 120 -6.55 18.36 -11.43
CA THR A 120 -6.06 18.36 -10.04
C THR A 120 -6.80 17.27 -9.28
N LEU A 121 -6.07 16.39 -8.60
CA LEU A 121 -6.61 15.26 -7.84
C LEU A 121 -6.14 15.36 -6.39
N TRP A 122 -7.02 15.02 -5.46
CA TRP A 122 -6.63 14.85 -4.05
C TRP A 122 -5.73 13.63 -3.88
N ILE A 123 -4.73 13.77 -3.00
CA ILE A 123 -3.83 12.72 -2.56
C ILE A 123 -3.88 12.66 -1.03
N GLY A 124 -3.34 11.61 -0.42
CA GLY A 124 -3.45 11.41 1.03
C GLY A 124 -2.54 12.29 1.87
N LEU A 125 -1.73 13.18 1.27
CA LEU A 125 -0.79 14.02 2.00
C LEU A 125 -1.55 15.18 2.62
N SER A 126 -1.48 15.31 3.94
CA SER A 126 -2.15 16.37 4.72
C SER A 126 -1.18 16.94 5.75
N ALA A 127 -1.51 18.12 6.29
CA ALA A 127 -0.73 18.77 7.34
C ALA A 127 -1.64 19.09 8.52
N SER A 128 -1.91 18.06 9.34
CA SER A 128 -2.94 18.08 10.39
C SER A 128 -2.66 19.07 11.51
N ASP A 129 -1.41 19.29 11.93
CA ASP A 129 -1.05 20.26 12.97
C ASP A 129 0.13 21.16 12.55
N GLN A 130 0.09 22.42 12.99
CA GLN A 130 1.20 23.38 12.89
C GLN A 130 2.35 22.96 13.82
N GLY A 131 3.09 21.92 13.44
CA GLY A 131 4.30 21.48 14.16
C GLY A 131 4.72 20.03 13.93
N THR A 132 3.80 19.15 13.51
CA THR A 132 4.08 17.73 13.25
C THR A 132 4.58 17.45 11.83
N GLY A 133 4.34 18.38 10.89
CA GLY A 133 4.74 18.24 9.49
C GLY A 133 3.69 17.54 8.65
N PHE A 134 4.09 17.10 7.45
CA PHE A 134 3.18 16.38 6.55
C PHE A 134 3.03 14.91 6.98
N GLU A 135 1.83 14.37 6.80
CA GLU A 135 1.53 12.97 7.03
C GLU A 135 0.63 12.39 5.93
N TRP A 136 0.78 11.09 5.67
CA TRP A 136 -0.11 10.36 4.79
C TRP A 136 -1.33 9.85 5.55
N SER A 137 -2.51 9.97 4.95
CA SER A 137 -3.79 9.57 5.51
C SER A 137 -3.92 8.06 5.81
N ASP A 138 -3.07 7.24 5.17
CA ASP A 138 -2.96 5.78 5.35
C ASP A 138 -1.97 5.38 6.47
N GLY A 139 -1.32 6.35 7.13
CA GLY A 139 -0.34 6.13 8.19
C GLY A 139 1.05 5.71 7.70
N SER A 140 1.28 5.69 6.38
CA SER A 140 2.59 5.40 5.81
C SER A 140 3.60 6.53 6.08
N PRO A 141 4.90 6.24 6.16
CA PRO A 141 5.90 7.26 6.41
C PRO A 141 6.07 8.21 5.22
N VAL A 142 6.20 9.51 5.50
CA VAL A 142 6.55 10.51 4.48
C VAL A 142 8.03 10.42 4.15
N ASN A 143 8.36 9.54 3.20
CA ASN A 143 9.74 9.31 2.72
C ASN A 143 10.00 9.87 1.31
N PHE A 144 8.98 10.42 0.67
CA PHE A 144 9.04 10.98 -0.67
C PHE A 144 8.11 12.18 -0.79
N GLN A 145 8.60 13.25 -1.39
CA GLN A 145 7.85 14.47 -1.64
C GLN A 145 8.25 14.99 -3.03
N HIS A 146 7.26 15.43 -3.81
CA HIS A 146 7.48 15.94 -5.17
C HIS A 146 6.55 17.13 -5.42
N TRP A 147 6.98 18.27 -4.89
CA TRP A 147 6.26 19.52 -4.98
C TRP A 147 6.34 20.13 -6.39
N ARG A 148 5.34 20.93 -6.74
CA ARG A 148 5.43 21.82 -7.91
C ARG A 148 6.36 22.98 -7.58
N ASP A 149 6.87 23.65 -8.61
CA ASP A 149 7.70 24.83 -8.45
C ASP A 149 6.97 25.89 -7.61
N GLY A 150 7.58 26.30 -6.49
CA GLY A 150 7.01 27.25 -5.55
C GLY A 150 6.11 26.67 -4.44
N GLU A 151 6.03 25.34 -4.33
CA GLU A 151 5.31 24.63 -3.26
C GLU A 151 6.28 23.86 -2.32
N PRO A 152 5.89 23.59 -1.06
CA PRO A 152 4.67 24.04 -0.38
C PRO A 152 4.80 25.49 0.10
N ASN A 153 3.84 26.36 -0.22
CA ASN A 153 3.86 27.76 0.21
C ASN A 153 2.91 28.06 1.39
N ASN A 154 2.03 27.12 1.75
CA ASN A 154 1.05 27.25 2.82
C ASN A 154 0.31 28.60 2.78
N LYS A 155 -0.26 28.93 1.63
CA LYS A 155 -0.83 30.24 1.35
C LYS A 155 -1.87 30.60 2.42
N ASN A 156 -1.69 31.76 3.05
CA ASN A 156 -2.53 32.28 4.14
C ASN A 156 -2.65 31.34 5.38
N ASN A 157 -1.76 30.35 5.54
CA ASN A 157 -1.81 29.35 6.61
C ASN A 157 -3.10 28.52 6.65
N VAL A 158 -3.75 28.30 5.50
CA VAL A 158 -5.00 27.53 5.39
C VAL A 158 -4.89 26.29 4.49
N GLU A 159 -3.69 25.96 4.02
CA GLU A 159 -3.46 24.83 3.10
C GLU A 159 -3.01 23.59 3.88
N SER A 160 -3.95 23.05 4.65
CA SER A 160 -3.76 21.86 5.49
C SER A 160 -4.59 20.65 5.02
N CYS A 161 -5.17 20.76 3.81
CA CYS A 161 -6.15 19.85 3.20
C CYS A 161 -6.03 18.38 3.62
#